data_AF-A0A5C6Q6G5-F1
#
_entry.id   AF-A0A5C6Q6G5-F1
#
_cell.length_a   1.000
_cell.length_b   1.000
_cell.length_c   1.000
_cell.angle_alpha   90.00
_cell.angle_beta   90.00
_cell.angle_gamma   90.00
#
_symmetry.space_group_name_H-M   'P 1'
#
loop_
_entity.id
_entity.type
_entity.pdbx_description
1 polymer ?
#
loop_
_entity_poly.entity_id
_entity_poly.type
_entity_poly.pdbx_seq_one_letter_code
_entity_poly.pdbx_strand_id
1 'polypeptide(L)'
;MQRLKESQEALTLIYNAYNEVATNPLPPLDIDDEDGLKKLLDTVMNRESISHIQNKKALKESTELRSSIADVLLLLDGCDIKEIKAAMRKATAASAAATEAAK
;
A
#
# COMPACT_ATOMS: atom_id res chain seq x y z
N MET A 1 0.67 8.18 15.16
CA MET A 1 1.42 6.90 15.12
C MET A 1 2.64 7.08 14.23
N GLN A 2 3.84 6.70 14.69
CA GLN A 2 5.06 6.87 13.90
C GLN A 2 4.98 6.17 12.53
N ARG A 3 4.37 4.97 12.49
CA ARG A 3 4.18 4.20 11.25
C ARG A 3 3.36 4.93 10.18
N LEU A 4 2.24 5.54 10.57
CA LEU A 4 1.39 6.30 9.65
C LEU A 4 2.17 7.44 8.99
N LYS A 5 2.94 8.20 9.79
CA LYS A 5 3.77 9.29 9.28
C LYS A 5 4.82 8.80 8.28
N GLU A 6 5.53 7.72 8.61
CA GLU A 6 6.52 7.10 7.70
C GLU A 6 5.86 6.60 6.40
N SER A 7 4.65 6.04 6.48
CA SER A 7 3.90 5.60 5.30
C SER A 7 3.40 6.76 4.44
N GLN A 8 2.96 7.86 5.03
CA GLN A 8 2.56 9.07 4.30
C GLN A 8 3.77 9.74 3.60
N GLU A 9 4.94 9.77 4.26
CA GLU A 9 6.19 10.24 3.64
C GLU A 9 6.60 9.34 2.46
N ALA A 10 6.56 8.02 2.63
CA ALA A 10 6.84 7.07 1.56
C ALA A 10 5.85 7.23 0.39
N LEU A 11 4.55 7.37 0.68
CA LEU A 11 3.52 7.62 -0.32
C LEU A 11 3.82 8.88 -1.13
N THR A 12 4.23 9.95 -0.48
CA THR A 12 4.57 11.23 -1.15
C THR A 12 5.73 11.05 -2.12
N LEU A 13 6.79 10.34 -1.71
CA LEU A 13 7.94 10.06 -2.57
C LEU A 13 7.56 9.22 -3.80
N ILE A 14 6.79 8.14 -3.58
CA ILE A 14 6.37 7.23 -4.65
C ILE A 14 5.38 7.93 -5.61
N TYR A 15 4.48 8.75 -5.08
CA TYR A 15 3.55 9.56 -5.87
C TYR A 15 4.31 10.52 -6.81
N ASN A 16 5.33 11.20 -6.29
CA ASN A 16 6.17 12.08 -7.10
C ASN A 16 6.90 11.31 -8.20
N ALA A 17 7.54 10.19 -7.85
CA ALA A 17 8.24 9.33 -8.82
C ALA A 17 7.31 8.79 -9.92
N TYR A 18 6.07 8.41 -9.57
CA TYR A 18 5.07 8.00 -10.56
C TYR A 18 4.74 9.16 -11.51
N ASN A 19 4.50 10.37 -10.98
CA ASN A 19 4.12 11.53 -11.79
C ASN A 19 5.25 12.06 -12.68
N GLU A 20 6.52 11.83 -12.32
CA GLU A 20 7.67 12.17 -13.18
C GLU A 20 7.68 11.37 -14.48
N VAL A 21 7.17 10.14 -14.46
CA VAL A 21 7.19 9.23 -15.63
C VAL A 21 5.82 9.05 -16.28
N ALA A 22 4.75 9.47 -15.62
CA ALA A 22 3.39 9.32 -16.13
C ALA A 22 3.11 10.28 -17.29
N THR A 23 2.62 9.76 -18.41
CA THR A 23 2.18 10.58 -19.56
C THR A 23 1.02 11.50 -19.20
N ASN A 24 0.19 11.09 -18.24
CA ASN A 24 -0.88 11.91 -17.67
C ASN A 24 -0.73 11.91 -16.14
N PRO A 25 -0.27 13.01 -15.54
CA PRO A 25 -0.11 13.11 -14.09
C PRO A 25 -1.41 12.81 -13.33
N LEU A 26 -1.26 12.40 -12.07
CA LEU A 26 -2.38 12.23 -11.15
C LEU A 26 -2.82 13.60 -10.58
N PRO A 27 -4.08 13.70 -10.11
CA PRO A 27 -4.52 14.86 -9.33
C PRO A 27 -3.62 15.09 -8.10
N PRO A 28 -3.56 16.33 -7.56
CA PRO A 28 -2.78 16.63 -6.37
C PRO A 28 -3.06 15.66 -5.22
N LEU A 29 -1.99 15.21 -4.57
CA LEU A 29 -2.07 14.31 -3.42
C LEU A 29 -2.44 15.10 -2.16
N ASP A 30 -3.49 14.67 -1.49
CA ASP A 30 -3.77 14.99 -0.09
C ASP A 30 -3.63 13.68 0.72
N ILE A 31 -2.64 13.62 1.61
CA ILE A 31 -2.27 12.42 2.37
C ILE A 31 -3.16 12.16 3.58
N ASP A 32 -3.95 13.16 3.98
CA ASP A 32 -4.86 13.09 5.12
C ASP A 32 -6.33 12.97 4.68
N ASP A 33 -6.63 13.15 3.40
CA ASP A 33 -7.96 12.94 2.80
C ASP A 33 -8.17 11.47 2.40
N GLU A 34 -8.80 10.70 3.29
CA GLU A 34 -9.10 9.27 3.06
C GLU A 34 -9.97 9.03 1.81
N ASP A 35 -10.99 9.87 1.57
CA ASP A 35 -11.85 9.75 0.39
C ASP A 35 -11.08 10.08 -0.90
N GLY A 36 -10.19 11.08 -0.84
CA GLY A 36 -9.24 11.41 -1.90
C GLY A 36 -8.30 10.24 -2.22
N LEU A 37 -7.72 9.63 -1.19
CA LEU A 37 -6.84 8.47 -1.31
C LEU A 37 -7.56 7.25 -1.90
N LYS A 38 -8.82 6.99 -1.53
CA LYS A 38 -9.65 5.93 -2.14
C LYS A 38 -9.87 6.16 -3.64
N LYS A 39 -10.23 7.38 -4.03
CA LYS A 39 -10.40 7.75 -5.45
C LYS A 39 -9.08 7.65 -6.22
N LEU A 40 -7.98 8.03 -5.58
CA LEU A 40 -6.64 7.92 -6.17
C LEU A 40 -6.27 6.45 -6.40
N LEU A 41 -6.53 5.57 -5.43
CA LEU A 41 -6.31 4.13 -5.55
C LEU A 41 -7.08 3.55 -6.73
N ASP A 42 -8.37 3.85 -6.85
CA ASP A 42 -9.21 3.40 -7.96
C ASP A 42 -8.68 3.90 -9.31
N THR A 43 -8.24 5.16 -9.38
CA THR A 43 -7.63 5.73 -10.57
C THR A 43 -6.38 4.97 -10.99
N VAL A 44 -5.47 4.67 -10.06
CA VAL A 44 -4.24 3.93 -10.32
C VAL A 44 -4.57 2.51 -10.82
N MET A 45 -5.47 1.81 -10.14
CA MET A 45 -5.91 0.46 -10.53
C MET A 45 -6.59 0.43 -11.91
N ASN A 46 -7.41 1.42 -12.23
CA ASN A 46 -8.04 1.56 -13.53
C ASN A 46 -7.00 1.79 -14.64
N ARG A 47 -5.97 2.61 -14.39
CA ARG A 47 -4.87 2.83 -15.35
C ARG A 47 -4.07 1.54 -15.60
N GLU A 48 -3.78 0.77 -14.56
CA GLU A 48 -3.14 -0.55 -14.70
C GLU A 48 -4.02 -1.50 -15.54
N SER A 49 -5.31 -1.53 -15.24
CA SER A 49 -6.29 -2.40 -15.92
C SER A 49 -6.42 -2.05 -17.40
N ILE A 50 -6.54 -0.76 -17.74
CA ILE A 50 -6.59 -0.28 -19.12
C ILE A 50 -5.28 -0.62 -19.86
N SER A 51 -4.13 -0.43 -19.21
CA SER A 51 -2.84 -0.78 -19.81
C SER A 51 -2.78 -2.27 -20.16
N HIS A 52 -3.22 -3.12 -19.24
CA HIS A 52 -3.29 -4.56 -19.45
C HIS A 52 -4.24 -4.94 -20.60
N ILE A 53 -5.46 -4.41 -20.63
CA ILE A 53 -6.44 -4.63 -21.70
C ILE A 53 -5.90 -4.19 -23.07
N GLN A 54 -5.14 -3.09 -23.11
CA GLN A 54 -4.54 -2.57 -24.32
C GLN A 54 -3.23 -3.29 -24.73
N ASN A 55 -2.83 -4.36 -24.03
CA ASN A 55 -1.54 -5.04 -24.19
C ASN A 55 -0.33 -4.08 -24.11
N LYS A 56 -0.49 -3.00 -23.34
CA LYS A 56 0.58 -2.04 -23.04
C LYS A 56 1.23 -2.42 -21.72
N LYS A 57 2.51 -2.09 -21.61
CA LYS A 57 3.24 -2.25 -20.35
C LYS A 57 2.74 -1.21 -19.36
N ALA A 58 2.20 -1.66 -18.21
CA ALA A 58 1.93 -0.78 -17.10
C ALA A 58 3.23 -0.14 -16.58
N LEU A 59 3.13 1.07 -16.04
CA LEU A 59 4.25 1.72 -15.36
C LEU A 59 4.69 0.87 -14.17
N LYS A 60 5.99 0.69 -13.99
CA LYS A 60 6.52 -0.14 -12.89
C LYS A 60 6.17 0.46 -11.54
N GLU A 61 6.20 1.79 -11.49
CA GLU A 61 5.88 2.67 -10.38
C GLU A 61 4.41 2.55 -9.96
N SER A 62 3.53 2.07 -10.85
CA SER A 62 2.09 1.96 -10.59
C SER A 62 1.78 0.95 -9.49
N THR A 63 2.47 -0.19 -9.48
CA THR A 63 2.24 -1.26 -8.49
C THR A 63 2.73 -0.85 -7.11
N GLU A 64 3.85 -0.12 -7.05
CA GLU A 64 4.40 0.43 -5.82
C GLU A 64 3.49 1.53 -5.26
N LEU A 65 3.03 2.45 -6.12
CA LEU A 65 2.06 3.48 -5.76
C LEU A 65 0.76 2.88 -5.20
N ARG A 66 0.17 1.90 -5.90
CA ARG A 66 -1.04 1.19 -5.43
C ARG A 66 -0.85 0.61 -4.03
N SER A 67 0.30 -0.03 -3.80
CA SER A 67 0.61 -0.66 -2.51
C SER A 67 0.79 0.37 -1.40
N SER A 68 1.43 1.50 -1.70
CA SER A 68 1.65 2.58 -0.73
C SER A 68 0.35 3.30 -0.35
N ILE A 69 -0.55 3.54 -1.31
CA ILE A 69 -1.86 4.14 -1.02
C ILE A 69 -2.67 3.22 -0.11
N ALA A 70 -2.70 1.91 -0.42
CA ALA A 70 -3.41 0.93 0.40
C ALA A 70 -2.85 0.84 1.83
N ASP A 71 -1.53 0.91 2.02
CA ASP A 71 -0.91 0.90 3.35
C ASP A 71 -1.33 2.12 4.19
N VAL A 72 -1.36 3.32 3.60
CA VAL A 72 -1.83 4.54 4.29
C VAL A 72 -3.32 4.42 4.64
N LEU A 73 -4.17 3.98 3.71
CA LEU A 73 -5.61 3.79 3.98
C LEU A 73 -5.86 2.81 5.13
N LEU A 74 -5.14 1.68 5.15
CA LEU A 74 -5.25 0.70 6.24
C LEU A 74 -4.80 1.30 7.58
N LEU A 75 -3.73 2.10 7.59
CA LEU A 75 -3.23 2.74 8.81
C LEU A 75 -4.18 3.85 9.30
N LEU A 76 -4.86 4.56 8.40
CA LEU A 76 -5.94 5.51 8.75
C LEU A 76 -7.12 4.80 9.39
N ASP A 77 -7.48 3.61 8.90
CA ASP A 77 -8.47 2.71 9.51
C ASP A 77 -7.99 2.06 10.84
N GLY A 78 -6.78 2.37 11.30
CA GLY A 78 -6.18 1.78 12.51
C GLY A 78 -5.71 0.33 12.33
N CYS A 79 -5.58 -0.14 11.09
CA CYS A 79 -5.18 -1.49 10.72
C CYS A 79 -3.70 -1.53 10.29
N ASP A 80 -2.78 -1.75 11.24
CA ASP A 80 -1.37 -2.02 10.90
C ASP A 80 -1.18 -3.49 10.53
N ILE A 81 -1.24 -3.80 9.23
CA ILE A 81 -1.04 -5.17 8.72
C ILE A 81 0.34 -5.72 9.07
N LYS A 82 1.37 -4.88 9.20
CA LYS A 82 2.73 -5.36 9.56
C LYS A 82 2.77 -5.82 11.00
N GLU A 83 2.17 -5.06 11.92
CA GLU A 83 2.03 -5.48 13.32
C GLU A 83 1.16 -6.73 13.45
N ILE A 84 0.01 -6.76 12.76
CA ILE A 84 -0.90 -7.93 12.77
C ILE A 84 -0.15 -9.18 12.29
N LYS A 85 0.55 -9.11 11.15
CA LYS A 85 1.32 -10.25 10.62
C LYS A 85 2.45 -10.67 11.55
N ALA A 86 3.14 -9.72 12.20
CA ALA A 86 4.19 -10.03 13.16
C ALA A 86 3.63 -10.75 14.40
N ALA A 87 2.52 -10.27 14.95
CA ALA A 87 1.82 -10.89 16.07
C ALA A 87 1.33 -12.31 15.72
N MET A 88 0.73 -12.50 14.54
CA MET A 88 0.30 -13.81 14.07
C MET A 88 1.47 -14.80 13.95
N ARG A 89 2.58 -14.39 13.32
CA ARG A 89 3.79 -15.25 13.21
C ARG A 89 4.33 -15.66 14.58
N LYS A 90 4.37 -14.73 15.53
CA LYS A 90 4.82 -15.00 16.90
C LYS A 90 3.87 -15.98 17.61
N ALA A 91 2.56 -15.82 17.45
CA ALA A 91 1.57 -16.73 18.01
C ALA A 91 1.67 -18.14 17.42
N THR A 92 1.84 -18.26 16.09
CA THR A 92 2.03 -19.56 15.42
C THR A 92 3.32 -20.25 15.89
N ALA A 93 4.43 -19.51 16.02
CA ALA A 93 5.69 -20.06 16.51
C ALA A 93 5.60 -20.53 17.96
N ALA A 94 4.90 -19.79 18.84
CA ALA A 94 4.67 -20.19 20.22
C ALA A 94 3.80 -21.46 20.33
N SER A 95 2.78 -21.59 19.48
CA SER A 95 1.94 -22.79 19.42
C SER A 95 2.70 -24.03 18.95
N ALA A 96 3.59 -23.89 17.97
CA ALA A 96 4.41 -25.01 17.49
C ALA A 96 5.37 -25.50 18.57
N ALA A 97 6.07 -24.59 19.25
CA ALA A 97 7.01 -24.93 20.33
C ALA A 97 6.33 -25.57 21.54
N ALA A 98 5.12 -25.14 21.90
CA ALA A 98 4.34 -25.76 22.99
C ALA A 98 3.89 -27.20 22.68
N THR A 99 3.74 -27.55 21.40
CA THR A 99 3.32 -28.90 20.97
C THR A 99 4.51 -29.87 20.96
N GLU A 100 5.72 -29.39 20.68
CA GLU A 100 6.95 -30.20 20.73
C GLU A 100 7.45 -30.46 22.15
N ALA A 101 7.23 -29.53 23.10
CA ALA A 101 7.64 -29.69 24.49
C ALA A 101 6.73 -30.64 25.31
N ALA A 102 5.57 -31.01 24.78
CA ALA A 102 4.60 -31.92 25.43
C ALA A 102 4.72 -33.39 24.97
N LYS A 103 5.75 -33.72 24.17
CA LYS A 103 6.02 -35.05 23.62
C LYS A 103 7.31 -35.62 24.20
#